data_AF-A0A0R2E384-F1
#
_entry.id   AF-A0A0R2E384-F1
#
_cell.length_a   1.000
_cell.length_b   1.000
_cell.length_c   1.000
_cell.angle_alpha   90.00
_cell.angle_beta   90.00
_cell.angle_gamma   90.00
#
_symmetry.space_group_name_H-M   'P 1'
#
loop_
_entity.id
_entity.type
_entity.pdbx_description
1 polymer ?
#
loop_
_entity_poly.entity_id
_entity_poly.type
_entity_poly.pdbx_seq_one_letter_code
_entity_poly.pdbx_strand_id
1 'polypeptide(L)'
;MVRISKKIAKKRRDLAFNKYYTEQQEKLFQDPEAMTILKELYRNHPNSANLPIHNQKVHLLEQFGLISKAGRFAMMTSDNPRFPYILQPVAEERMKRL
;
A
#
# COMPACT_ATOMS: atom_id res chain seq x y z
N MET A 1 2.04 -29.71 26.78
CA MET A 1 2.18 -28.24 26.99
C MET A 1 2.76 -27.44 25.82
N VAL A 2 3.63 -28.00 24.96
CA VAL A 2 4.36 -27.23 23.91
C VAL A 2 3.47 -26.51 22.87
N ARG A 3 2.30 -27.06 22.51
CA ARG A 3 1.41 -26.46 21.48
C ARG A 3 0.75 -25.15 21.93
N ILE A 4 0.39 -25.03 23.22
CA ILE A 4 -0.30 -23.85 23.76
C ILE A 4 0.67 -22.66 23.80
N SER A 5 1.90 -22.88 24.26
CA SER A 5 2.94 -21.85 24.31
C SER A 5 3.29 -21.32 22.91
N LYS A 6 3.38 -22.19 21.90
CA LYS A 6 3.59 -21.79 20.50
C LYS A 6 2.42 -20.94 19.97
N LYS A 7 1.18 -21.29 20.29
CA LYS A 7 -0.02 -20.54 19.88
C LYS A 7 -0.04 -19.13 20.49
N ILE A 8 0.30 -19.01 21.78
CA ILE A 8 0.38 -17.72 22.47
C ILE A 8 1.50 -16.85 21.88
N ALA A 9 2.69 -17.43 21.64
CA ALA A 9 3.80 -16.72 21.03
C ALA A 9 3.50 -16.24 19.60
N LYS A 10 2.79 -17.06 18.79
CA LYS A 10 2.31 -16.65 17.47
C LYS A 10 1.34 -15.46 17.59
N LYS A 11 0.33 -15.55 18.46
CA LYS A 11 -0.64 -14.46 18.66
C LYS A 11 0.03 -13.12 19.03
N ARG A 12 1.05 -13.15 19.89
CA ARG A 12 1.82 -11.95 20.25
C ARG A 12 2.57 -11.35 19.06
N ARG A 13 3.18 -12.20 18.23
CA ARG A 13 3.88 -11.75 17.01
C ARG A 13 2.91 -11.18 15.98
N ASP A 14 1.78 -11.85 15.76
CA ASP A 14 0.75 -11.36 14.83
C ASP A 14 0.21 -9.99 15.29
N LEU A 15 0.01 -9.79 16.60
CA LEU A 15 -0.41 -8.50 17.16
C LEU A 15 0.65 -7.40 16.98
N ALA A 16 1.93 -7.72 17.23
CA ALA A 16 3.03 -6.77 17.01
C ALA A 16 3.17 -6.42 15.52
N PHE A 17 3.03 -7.41 14.63
CA PHE A 17 3.06 -7.21 13.19
C PHE A 17 1.90 -6.32 12.72
N ASN A 18 0.67 -6.60 13.17
CA ASN A 18 -0.50 -5.80 12.82
C ASN A 18 -0.35 -4.35 13.30
N LYS A 19 0.14 -4.16 14.53
CA LYS A 19 0.42 -2.82 15.07
C LYS A 19 1.42 -2.08 14.19
N TYR A 20 2.56 -2.70 13.89
CA TYR A 20 3.57 -2.12 13.01
C TYR A 20 2.99 -1.80 11.63
N TYR A 21 2.22 -2.71 11.05
CA TYR A 21 1.59 -2.55 9.74
C TYR A 21 0.68 -1.32 9.70
N THR A 22 -0.21 -1.18 10.67
CA THR A 22 -1.10 -0.01 10.79
C THR A 22 -0.31 1.29 11.03
N GLU A 23 0.72 1.27 11.87
CA GLU A 23 1.56 2.46 12.09
C GLU A 23 2.26 2.94 10.82
N GLN A 24 2.72 2.02 9.97
CA GLN A 24 3.33 2.38 8.69
C GLN A 24 2.31 2.91 7.69
N GLN A 25 1.10 2.36 7.67
CA GLN A 25 0.00 2.93 6.87
C GLN A 25 -0.29 4.39 7.29
N GLU A 26 -0.44 4.66 8.58
CA GLU A 26 -0.68 6.02 9.08
C GLU A 26 0.46 6.99 8.74
N LYS A 27 1.72 6.53 8.84
CA LYS A 27 2.88 7.33 8.39
C LYS A 27 2.80 7.67 6.91
N LEU A 28 2.38 6.73 6.06
CA LEU A 28 2.22 6.98 4.62
C LEU A 28 1.07 7.95 4.33
N PHE A 29 0.00 7.97 5.13
CA PHE A 29 -1.04 9.00 5.00
C PHE A 29 -0.58 10.39 5.44
N GLN A 30 0.42 10.49 6.32
CA GLN A 30 0.99 11.77 6.77
C GLN A 30 2.11 12.27 5.84
N ASP A 31 2.66 11.39 5.00
CA ASP A 31 3.71 11.72 4.05
C ASP A 31 3.13 12.46 2.82
N PRO A 32 3.59 13.69 2.51
CA PRO A 32 3.01 14.49 1.42
C PRO A 32 3.12 13.86 0.02
N GLU A 33 4.22 13.17 -0.26
CA GLU A 33 4.45 12.53 -1.56
C GLU A 33 3.55 11.31 -1.72
N ALA A 34 3.47 10.45 -0.69
CA ALA A 34 2.56 9.30 -0.68
C ALA A 34 1.10 9.76 -0.76
N MET A 35 0.72 10.81 -0.03
CA MET A 35 -0.61 11.41 -0.10
C MET A 35 -0.93 11.94 -1.51
N THR A 36 0.05 12.53 -2.20
CA THR A 36 -0.13 12.98 -3.60
C THR A 36 -0.47 11.81 -4.52
N ILE A 37 0.26 10.70 -4.40
CA ILE A 37 -0.01 9.47 -5.16
C ILE A 37 -1.40 8.90 -4.84
N LEU A 38 -1.76 8.84 -3.56
CA LEU A 38 -3.08 8.35 -3.13
C LEU A 38 -4.21 9.24 -3.67
N LYS A 39 -4.06 10.57 -3.66
CA LYS A 39 -5.02 11.50 -4.25
C LYS A 39 -5.15 11.32 -5.76
N GLU A 40 -4.03 11.11 -6.46
CA GLU A 40 -4.04 10.83 -7.91
C GLU A 40 -4.84 9.57 -8.22
N LEU A 41 -4.54 8.47 -7.52
CA LEU A 41 -5.28 7.22 -7.68
C LEU A 41 -6.77 7.37 -7.32
N TYR A 42 -7.09 8.14 -6.29
CA TYR A 42 -8.47 8.33 -5.83
C TYR A 42 -9.29 9.13 -6.84
N ARG A 43 -8.70 10.16 -7.44
CA ARG A 43 -9.33 10.94 -8.52
C ARG A 43 -9.57 10.11 -9.78
N ASN A 44 -8.69 9.17 -10.07
CA ASN A 44 -8.80 8.30 -11.22
C ASN A 44 -9.74 7.10 -10.99
N HIS A 45 -10.13 6.81 -9.74
CA HIS A 45 -11.03 5.72 -9.40
C HIS A 45 -12.35 5.79 -10.21
N PRO A 46 -12.85 4.68 -10.78
CA PRO A 46 -12.40 3.30 -10.60
C PRO A 46 -11.24 2.85 -11.52
N ASN A 47 -10.71 3.75 -12.35
CA ASN A 47 -9.62 3.44 -13.28
C ASN A 47 -8.26 3.43 -12.57
N SER A 48 -7.32 2.68 -13.14
CA SER A 48 -5.93 2.65 -12.68
C SER A 48 -5.15 3.90 -13.12
N ALA A 49 -4.12 4.28 -12.36
CA ALA A 49 -3.15 5.31 -12.75
C ALA A 49 -1.75 4.70 -12.95
N ASN A 50 -0.98 5.25 -13.88
CA ASN A 50 0.35 4.75 -14.22
C ASN A 50 1.43 5.34 -13.32
N LEU A 51 1.89 4.56 -12.33
CA LEU A 51 2.90 4.98 -11.37
C LEU A 51 4.28 4.37 -11.68
N PRO A 52 5.37 5.13 -11.46
CA PRO A 52 6.74 4.65 -11.65
C PRO A 52 7.09 3.56 -10.62
N ILE A 53 7.56 2.39 -11.10
CA ILE A 53 7.86 1.25 -10.21
C ILE A 53 9.07 1.49 -9.30
N HIS A 54 10.00 2.33 -9.72
CA HIS A 54 11.20 2.65 -8.94
C HIS A 54 10.98 3.78 -7.93
N ASN A 55 9.78 4.37 -7.87
CA ASN A 55 9.48 5.36 -6.85
C ASN A 55 9.30 4.67 -5.49
N GLN A 56 10.08 5.11 -4.51
CA GLN A 56 10.10 4.53 -3.17
C GLN A 56 8.73 4.57 -2.48
N LYS A 57 7.96 5.66 -2.64
CA LYS A 57 6.62 5.79 -2.06
C LYS A 57 5.65 4.82 -2.69
N VAL A 58 5.68 4.64 -4.01
CA VAL A 58 4.87 3.64 -4.71
C VAL A 58 5.15 2.24 -4.15
N HIS A 59 6.42 1.89 -3.96
CA HIS A 59 6.80 0.60 -3.38
C HIS A 59 6.28 0.42 -1.95
N LEU A 60 6.41 1.44 -1.10
CA LEU A 60 5.93 1.39 0.29
C LEU A 60 4.40 1.31 0.35
N LEU A 61 3.69 2.08 -0.47
CA LEU A 61 2.23 2.03 -0.57
C LEU A 61 1.74 0.63 -1.00
N GLU A 62 2.44 -0.02 -1.94
CA GLU A 62 2.13 -1.40 -2.37
C GLU A 62 2.43 -2.40 -1.24
N GLN A 63 3.61 -2.30 -0.61
CA GLN A 63 4.04 -3.17 0.49
C GLN A 63 3.06 -3.15 1.69
N PHE A 64 2.54 -1.96 2.03
CA PHE A 64 1.57 -1.78 3.11
C PHE A 64 0.11 -1.80 2.63
N GLY A 65 -0.14 -2.38 1.45
CA GLY A 65 -1.49 -2.74 1.00
C GLY A 65 -2.44 -1.55 0.79
N LEU A 66 -1.89 -0.35 0.57
CA LEU A 66 -2.67 0.85 0.28
C LEU A 66 -2.98 0.95 -1.22
N ILE A 67 -2.11 0.40 -2.07
CA ILE A 67 -2.30 0.31 -3.52
C ILE A 67 -1.94 -1.10 -4.00
N SER A 68 -2.36 -1.45 -5.22
CA SER A 68 -1.98 -2.71 -5.87
C SER A 68 -1.85 -2.54 -7.38
N LYS A 69 -1.00 -3.34 -8.02
CA LYS A 69 -0.88 -3.39 -9.48
C LYS A 69 -2.16 -3.95 -10.10
N ALA A 70 -2.72 -3.22 -11.05
CA ALA A 70 -3.91 -3.62 -11.81
C ALA A 70 -3.58 -4.36 -13.11
N GLY A 71 -2.29 -4.47 -13.47
CA GLY A 71 -1.85 -5.08 -14.71
C GLY A 71 -0.45 -5.69 -14.62
N ARG A 72 -0.18 -6.67 -15.48
CA ARG A 72 1.12 -7.37 -15.54
C ARG A 72 2.14 -6.68 -16.45
N PHE A 73 1.69 -5.83 -17.36
CA PHE A 73 2.55 -5.20 -18.36
C PHE A 73 2.86 -3.76 -17.96
N ALA A 74 4.14 -3.40 -18.06
CA ALA A 74 4.58 -2.02 -17.95
C ALA A 74 4.20 -1.27 -19.23
N MET A 75 3.84 0.01 -19.11
CA MET A 75 4.00 0.93 -20.22
C MET A 75 5.50 1.22 -20.37
N MET A 76 6.13 0.63 -21.39
CA MET A 76 7.57 0.74 -21.59
C MET A 76 7.95 2.16 -22.00
N THR A 77 8.67 2.83 -21.11
CA THR A 77 9.63 3.89 -21.45
C THR A 77 10.97 3.43 -20.87
N SER A 78 12.02 3.49 -21.69
CA SER A 78 13.30 2.78 -21.51
C SER A 78 13.97 2.95 -20.14
N ASP A 79 13.69 4.07 -19.45
CA ASP A 79 14.41 4.47 -18.24
C ASP A 79 13.52 4.60 -16.98
N ASN A 80 12.19 4.54 -17.13
CA ASN A 80 11.26 4.69 -16.00
C ASN A 80 9.96 3.90 -16.21
N PRO A 81 10.00 2.56 -16.07
CA PRO A 81 8.83 1.72 -16.30
C PRO A 81 7.70 2.11 -15.34
N ARG A 82 6.51 2.34 -15.93
CA ARG A 82 5.29 2.65 -15.20
C ARG A 82 4.32 1.48 -15.30
N PHE A 83 3.64 1.20 -14.20
CA PHE A 83 2.61 0.17 -14.13
C PHE A 83 1.28 0.79 -13.74
N PRO A 84 0.16 0.22 -14.20
CA PRO A 84 -1.15 0.62 -13.72
C PRO A 84 -1.33 0.15 -12.27
N TYR A 85 -1.61 1.08 -11.36
CA TYR A 85 -1.97 0.82 -9.97
C TYR A 85 -3.40 1.28 -9.67
N ILE A 86 -4.01 0.65 -8.68
CA ILE A 86 -5.32 1.01 -8.13
C ILE A 86 -5.23 1.17 -6.62
N LEU A 87 -6.13 1.97 -6.06
CA LEU A 87 -6.36 2.05 -4.63
C LEU A 87 -6.91 0.73 -4.09
N GLN A 88 -6.43 0.32 -2.92
CA GLN A 88 -7.04 -0.78 -2.16
C GLN A 88 -8.17 -0.25 -1.27
N PRO A 89 -9.16 -1.10 -0.90
CA PRO A 89 -10.33 -0.66 -0.14
C PRO A 89 -10.00 0.07 1.16
N VAL A 90 -8.98 -0.39 1.90
CA VAL A 90 -8.55 0.26 3.15
C VAL A 90 -8.12 1.71 2.93
N ALA A 91 -7.42 1.97 1.82
CA ALA A 91 -6.96 3.30 1.50
C ALA A 91 -8.08 4.15 0.90
N GLU A 92 -8.96 3.58 0.09
CA GLU A 92 -10.14 4.28 -0.44
C GLU A 92 -11.06 4.78 0.69
N GLU A 93 -11.36 3.91 1.65
CA GLU A 93 -12.16 4.24 2.82
C GLU A 93 -11.51 5.32 3.70
N ARG A 94 -10.17 5.34 3.79
CA ARG A 94 -9.45 6.40 4.49
C ARG A 94 -9.53 7.72 3.74
N MET A 95 -9.33 7.70 2.42
CA MET A 95 -9.40 8.87 1.56
C MET A 95 -10.78 9.54 1.55
N LYS A 96 -11.87 8.75 1.65
CA LYS A 96 -13.25 9.27 1.80
C LYS A 96 -13.49 10.07 3.09
N ARG A 97 -12.66 9.86 4.11
CA ARG A 97 -12.82 10.46 5.45
C ARG A 97 -11.92 11.69 5.67
N LEU A 98 -11.07 12.01 4.70
CA LEU A 98 -10.22 13.20 4.68
C LEU A 98 -10.98 14.37 4.04
#